data_AF-A0A5E4KRH9-F1
#
_entry.id   AF-A0A5E4KRH9-F1
#
_cell.length_a   1.000
_cell.length_b   1.000
_cell.length_c   1.000
_cell.angle_alpha   90.00
_cell.angle_beta   90.00
_cell.angle_gamma   90.00
#
_symmetry.space_group_name_H-M   'P 1'
#
loop_
_entity.id
_entity.type
_entity.pdbx_description
1 polymer ?
#
loop_
_entity_poly.entity_id
_entity_poly.type
_entity_poly.pdbx_seq_one_letter_code
_entity_poly.pdbx_strand_id
1 'polypeptide(L)'
;MTPKFLLIAFSVMGIILISGCTSEEKTKELQDEIQNIGEAVPEGWNYTITQNSEEIPIPHGLWKPAAIVNFINPNKEIDYYPGVKTYRKYNPSLRLYFYNVTEKQEIMKIIDREKIYSWCVPIYFDETKKYIIVTSPCYINNGIFTEEAEYFYSTLEKSLKEYFDKYYRWNGTYVSGASSQTN
;
A
#
# COMPACT_ATOMS: atom_id res chain seq x y z
N MET A 1 80.33 17.68 8.54
CA MET A 1 79.39 18.69 7.98
C MET A 1 78.00 18.11 8.04
N THR A 2 77.16 18.64 8.92
CA THR A 2 75.79 18.20 9.19
C THR A 2 74.81 18.86 8.22
N PRO A 3 73.90 18.11 7.57
CA PRO A 3 72.77 18.71 6.89
C PRO A 3 71.63 19.01 7.88
N LYS A 4 71.05 20.19 7.69
CA LYS A 4 69.99 20.82 8.49
C LYS A 4 68.60 20.33 8.08
N PHE A 5 67.72 20.32 9.09
CA PHE A 5 66.26 20.21 9.11
C PHE A 5 65.47 20.43 7.81
N LEU A 6 64.42 19.62 7.63
CA LEU A 6 63.13 20.10 7.13
C LEU A 6 61.97 19.35 7.81
N LEU A 7 61.33 20.00 8.79
CA LEU A 7 60.04 19.63 9.37
C LEU A 7 58.95 20.22 8.47
N ILE A 8 58.17 19.38 7.79
CA ILE A 8 57.00 19.82 7.04
C ILE A 8 55.76 19.58 7.90
N ALA A 9 55.30 20.65 8.55
CA ALA A 9 53.99 20.69 9.20
C ALA A 9 52.93 21.04 8.16
N PHE A 10 52.12 20.07 7.72
CA PHE A 10 50.95 20.34 6.89
C PHE A 10 49.74 20.63 7.79
N SER A 11 49.38 21.91 7.79
CA SER A 11 48.17 22.49 8.36
C SER A 11 46.93 22.05 7.59
N VAL A 12 45.94 21.56 8.35
CA VAL A 12 44.48 21.65 8.19
C VAL A 12 43.92 22.05 6.83
N MET A 13 43.18 21.13 6.20
CA MET A 13 42.01 21.48 5.40
C MET A 13 40.92 20.43 5.67
N GLY A 14 40.08 20.71 6.67
CA GLY A 14 38.90 19.90 6.97
C GLY A 14 37.86 20.08 5.87
N ILE A 15 37.59 19.03 5.12
CA ILE A 15 36.42 18.98 4.23
C ILE A 15 35.25 18.48 5.09
N ILE A 16 34.44 19.42 5.58
CA ILE A 16 33.14 19.11 6.15
C ILE A 16 32.22 18.76 4.97
N LEU A 17 32.11 17.47 4.66
CA LEU A 17 31.10 16.94 3.75
C LEU A 17 29.74 16.96 4.48
N ILE A 18 29.03 18.08 4.43
CA ILE A 18 27.59 18.09 4.71
C ILE A 18 26.88 17.63 3.42
N SER A 19 27.06 16.37 3.06
CA SER A 19 26.39 15.75 1.92
C SER A 19 25.11 15.07 2.41
N GLY A 20 24.00 15.80 2.30
CA GLY A 20 22.69 15.27 1.92
C GLY A 20 22.01 14.30 2.90
N CYS A 21 21.36 14.85 3.92
CA CYS A 21 20.27 14.17 4.61
C CYS A 21 18.94 14.68 4.02
N THR A 22 18.52 14.16 2.86
CA THR A 22 17.23 14.51 2.24
C THR A 22 16.44 13.29 1.74
N SER A 23 16.89 12.06 2.02
CA SER A 23 16.18 10.82 1.67
C SER A 23 15.58 10.08 2.87
N GLU A 24 16.05 10.34 4.10
CA GLU A 24 15.65 9.57 5.27
C GLU A 24 14.26 9.96 5.79
N GLU A 25 13.87 11.23 5.65
CA GLU A 25 12.63 11.77 6.20
C GLU A 25 11.38 11.32 5.41
N LYS A 26 11.47 11.24 4.08
CA LYS A 26 10.39 10.70 3.22
C LYS A 26 10.11 9.22 3.47
N THR A 27 11.12 8.46 3.92
CA THR A 27 10.98 7.02 4.18
C THR A 27 10.32 6.76 5.53
N LYS A 28 10.50 7.67 6.51
CA LYS A 28 9.91 7.57 7.86
C LYS A 28 8.43 7.91 7.90
N GLU A 29 7.94 8.91 7.17
CA GLU A 29 6.51 9.29 7.21
C GLU A 29 5.57 8.33 6.45
N LEU A 30 6.10 7.57 5.49
CA LEU A 30 5.34 6.61 4.68
C LEU A 30 4.96 5.35 5.48
N GLN A 31 5.63 5.13 6.62
CA GLN A 31 5.63 3.86 7.34
C GLN A 31 4.42 3.66 8.27
N ASP A 32 3.95 4.64 9.04
CA ASP A 32 2.99 4.36 10.11
C ASP A 32 1.62 3.82 9.64
N GLU A 33 1.02 4.37 8.57
CA GLU A 33 -0.31 3.94 8.11
C GLU A 33 -0.31 2.52 7.49
N ILE A 34 0.78 2.16 6.80
CA ILE A 34 0.90 0.86 6.11
C ILE A 34 1.52 -0.19 7.04
N GLN A 35 2.46 0.19 7.93
CA GLN A 35 3.08 -0.74 8.88
C GLN A 35 2.07 -1.28 9.89
N ASN A 36 1.13 -0.44 10.34
CA ASN A 36 0.12 -0.84 11.32
C ASN A 36 -1.08 -1.57 10.71
N ILE A 37 -1.07 -1.85 9.39
CA ILE A 37 -2.17 -2.56 8.72
C ILE A 37 -2.43 -3.96 9.31
N GLY A 38 -1.43 -4.53 10.00
CA GLY A 38 -1.55 -5.78 10.74
C GLY A 38 -2.65 -5.79 11.80
N GLU A 39 -2.99 -4.62 12.38
CA GLU A 39 -4.11 -4.48 13.33
C GLU A 39 -5.47 -4.76 12.69
N ALA A 40 -5.57 -4.66 11.37
CA ALA A 40 -6.78 -4.90 10.58
C ALA A 40 -6.86 -6.32 10.04
N VAL A 41 -5.81 -7.12 10.18
CA VAL A 41 -5.72 -8.45 9.55
C VAL A 41 -6.45 -9.47 10.43
N PRO A 42 -7.55 -10.09 9.93
CA PRO A 42 -8.29 -11.08 10.70
C PRO A 42 -7.44 -12.33 10.99
N GLU A 43 -7.87 -13.11 11.97
CA GLU A 43 -7.21 -14.39 12.31
C GLU A 43 -7.10 -15.31 11.08
N GLY A 44 -5.93 -15.95 10.97
CA GLY A 44 -5.64 -16.88 9.88
C GLY A 44 -5.16 -16.22 8.59
N TRP A 45 -5.18 -14.89 8.48
CA TRP A 45 -4.56 -14.17 7.39
C TRP A 45 -3.14 -13.74 7.74
N ASN A 46 -2.26 -13.83 6.75
CA ASN A 46 -0.91 -13.30 6.77
C ASN A 46 -0.80 -12.16 5.75
N TYR A 47 0.18 -11.27 5.94
CA TYR A 47 0.45 -10.22 4.98
C TYR A 47 1.94 -9.97 4.78
N THR A 48 2.29 -9.45 3.60
CA THR A 48 3.63 -8.94 3.28
C THR A 48 3.53 -7.56 2.67
N ILE A 49 4.47 -6.68 3.03
CA ILE A 49 4.56 -5.32 2.49
C ILE A 49 5.82 -5.25 1.62
N THR A 50 5.67 -4.78 0.39
CA THR A 50 6.78 -4.48 -0.52
C THR A 50 6.76 -2.98 -0.81
N GLN A 51 7.85 -2.29 -0.47
CA GLN A 51 8.05 -0.86 -0.72
C GLN A 51 9.05 -0.67 -1.86
N ASN A 52 9.03 0.50 -2.50
CA ASN A 52 9.95 0.85 -3.58
C ASN A 52 9.95 -0.21 -4.70
N SER A 53 8.76 -0.70 -5.08
CA SER A 53 8.69 -1.65 -6.18
C SER A 53 9.25 -0.96 -7.42
N GLU A 54 10.13 -1.65 -8.14
CA GLU A 54 10.52 -1.28 -9.50
C GLU A 54 9.26 -1.09 -10.39
N GLU A 55 9.41 -0.65 -11.63
CA GLU A 55 8.28 -0.54 -12.57
C GLU A 55 7.60 -1.89 -12.78
N ILE A 56 6.68 -2.24 -11.89
CA ILE A 56 5.82 -3.41 -12.00
C ILE A 56 4.59 -2.94 -12.80
N PRO A 57 4.32 -3.51 -13.99
CA PRO A 57 3.20 -3.14 -14.86
C PRO A 57 1.87 -3.63 -14.30
N ILE A 58 1.49 -3.19 -13.09
CA ILE A 58 0.34 -3.75 -12.39
C ILE A 58 -0.28 -2.73 -11.39
N PRO A 59 -1.61 -2.54 -11.36
CA PRO A 59 -2.63 -2.99 -12.32
C PRO A 59 -2.59 -2.16 -13.63
N HIS A 60 -3.29 -2.61 -14.68
CA HIS A 60 -3.15 -2.07 -16.04
C HIS A 60 -3.22 -0.53 -16.09
N GLY A 61 -2.22 0.09 -16.72
CA GLY A 61 -2.11 1.56 -16.84
C GLY A 61 -1.60 2.28 -15.60
N LEU A 62 -1.47 1.61 -14.45
CA LEU A 62 -0.90 2.17 -13.23
C LEU A 62 0.51 1.61 -12.99
N TRP A 63 1.46 2.52 -12.72
CA TRP A 63 2.87 2.19 -12.59
C TRP A 63 3.39 2.72 -11.25
N LYS A 64 4.39 2.03 -10.67
CA LYS A 64 5.14 2.48 -9.49
C LYS A 64 4.28 2.80 -8.26
N PRO A 65 3.56 1.82 -7.69
CA PRO A 65 2.94 2.02 -6.38
C PRO A 65 4.01 2.38 -5.34
N ALA A 66 3.65 3.24 -4.39
CA ALA A 66 4.49 3.55 -3.24
C ALA A 66 4.70 2.32 -2.35
N ALA A 67 3.67 1.47 -2.25
CA ALA A 67 3.75 0.17 -1.61
C ALA A 67 2.76 -0.83 -2.21
N ILE A 68 3.08 -2.12 -2.10
CA ILE A 68 2.20 -3.23 -2.41
C ILE A 68 2.02 -4.04 -1.13
N VAL A 69 0.77 -4.33 -0.78
CA VAL A 69 0.46 -5.21 0.36
C VAL A 69 -0.23 -6.46 -0.17
N ASN A 70 0.35 -7.62 0.09
CA ASN A 70 -0.23 -8.91 -0.25
C ASN A 70 -0.80 -9.55 1.01
N PHE A 71 -2.05 -9.97 0.96
CA PHE A 71 -2.72 -10.74 1.99
C PHE A 71 -2.97 -12.16 1.48
N ILE A 72 -2.79 -13.15 2.34
CA ILE A 72 -3.05 -14.55 2.04
C ILE A 72 -3.56 -15.28 3.28
N ASN A 73 -4.55 -16.14 3.13
CA ASN A 73 -4.97 -17.07 4.19
C ASN A 73 -4.39 -18.48 3.91
N PRO A 74 -3.20 -18.82 4.43
CA PRO A 74 -2.54 -20.09 4.13
C PRO A 74 -3.28 -21.31 4.70
N ASN A 75 -4.17 -21.10 5.68
CA ASN A 75 -4.89 -22.16 6.37
C ASN A 75 -6.18 -22.56 5.66
N LYS A 76 -6.51 -21.90 4.54
CA LYS A 76 -7.72 -22.13 3.75
C LYS A 76 -7.36 -22.33 2.30
N GLU A 77 -8.08 -23.24 1.66
CA GLU A 77 -7.93 -23.55 0.25
C GLU A 77 -9.31 -23.51 -0.40
N ILE A 78 -9.42 -22.86 -1.55
CA ILE A 78 -10.63 -22.78 -2.36
C ILE A 78 -10.42 -23.50 -3.69
N ASP A 79 -11.48 -24.17 -4.16
CA ASP A 79 -11.51 -24.78 -5.49
C ASP A 79 -11.72 -23.70 -6.57
N TYR A 80 -11.05 -23.88 -7.71
CA TYR A 80 -11.13 -22.93 -8.83
C TYR A 80 -12.54 -22.90 -9.47
N TYR A 81 -13.22 -24.05 -9.53
CA TYR A 81 -14.58 -24.18 -10.07
C TYR A 81 -15.49 -24.90 -9.08
N PRO A 82 -16.67 -24.32 -8.75
CA PRO A 82 -17.65 -25.00 -7.90
C PRO A 82 -18.06 -26.34 -8.51
N GLY A 83 -18.01 -27.40 -7.70
CA GLY A 83 -18.46 -28.73 -8.11
C GLY A 83 -17.54 -29.48 -9.08
N VAL A 84 -16.42 -28.88 -9.51
CA VAL A 84 -15.42 -29.56 -10.33
C VAL A 84 -14.20 -29.87 -9.47
N LYS A 85 -13.96 -31.15 -9.19
CA LYS A 85 -12.73 -31.58 -8.52
C LYS A 85 -11.54 -31.34 -9.42
N THR A 86 -10.80 -30.28 -9.15
CA THR A 86 -9.49 -30.03 -9.76
C THR A 86 -8.40 -30.31 -8.75
N TYR A 87 -7.20 -30.61 -9.22
CA TYR A 87 -6.02 -30.73 -8.35
C TYR A 87 -5.48 -29.35 -7.93
N ARG A 88 -5.99 -28.26 -8.53
CA ARG A 88 -5.54 -26.90 -8.28
C ARG A 88 -6.42 -26.28 -7.21
N LYS A 89 -5.79 -25.97 -6.09
CA LYS A 89 -6.40 -25.21 -5.02
C LYS A 89 -5.62 -23.94 -4.82
N TYR A 90 -6.32 -22.91 -4.39
CA TYR A 90 -5.74 -21.59 -4.18
C TYR A 90 -6.04 -21.14 -2.76
N ASN A 91 -5.11 -20.42 -2.14
CA ASN A 91 -5.43 -19.74 -0.89
C ASN A 91 -6.24 -18.48 -1.21
N PRO A 92 -7.24 -18.13 -0.39
CA PRO A 92 -7.83 -16.80 -0.41
C PRO A 92 -6.74 -15.74 -0.33
N SER A 93 -6.84 -14.71 -1.15
CA SER A 93 -5.80 -13.71 -1.30
C SER A 93 -6.36 -12.34 -1.68
N LEU A 94 -5.63 -11.30 -1.31
CA LEU A 94 -5.90 -9.93 -1.75
C LEU A 94 -4.57 -9.23 -1.98
N ARG A 95 -4.45 -8.46 -3.06
CA ARG A 95 -3.34 -7.51 -3.21
C ARG A 95 -3.85 -6.10 -3.31
N LEU A 96 -3.27 -5.22 -2.51
CA LEU A 96 -3.54 -3.79 -2.52
C LEU A 96 -2.30 -3.03 -3.01
N TYR A 97 -2.55 -2.04 -3.86
CA TYR A 97 -1.58 -1.13 -4.43
C TYR A 97 -1.83 0.25 -3.85
N PHE A 98 -0.83 0.83 -3.21
CA PHE A 98 -0.89 2.14 -2.57
C PHE A 98 -0.17 3.14 -3.47
N TYR A 99 -0.88 4.15 -3.94
CA TYR A 99 -0.33 5.27 -4.71
C TYR A 99 -0.48 6.56 -3.94
N ASN A 100 0.28 7.60 -4.26
CA ASN A 100 0.16 8.86 -3.53
C ASN A 100 -1.24 9.47 -3.78
N VAL A 101 -1.90 9.94 -2.72
CA VAL A 101 -3.23 10.57 -2.84
C VAL A 101 -3.21 11.78 -3.80
N THR A 102 -2.06 12.44 -3.97
CA THR A 102 -1.92 13.55 -4.93
C THR A 102 -2.15 13.11 -6.38
N GLU A 103 -2.00 11.81 -6.67
CA GLU A 103 -2.21 11.19 -7.99
C GLU A 103 -3.67 10.74 -8.20
N LYS A 104 -4.55 10.90 -7.21
CA LYS A 104 -5.94 10.41 -7.21
C LYS A 104 -6.70 10.73 -8.50
N GLN A 105 -6.65 11.98 -8.96
CA GLN A 105 -7.40 12.37 -10.17
C GLN A 105 -6.93 11.64 -11.42
N GLU A 106 -5.63 11.42 -11.57
CA GLU A 106 -5.06 10.67 -12.70
C GLU A 106 -5.40 9.19 -12.58
N ILE A 107 -5.27 8.62 -11.39
CA ILE A 107 -5.60 7.22 -11.10
C ILE A 107 -7.07 6.93 -11.39
N MET A 108 -7.99 7.80 -10.98
CA MET A 108 -9.42 7.64 -11.28
C MET A 108 -9.72 7.73 -12.78
N LYS A 109 -9.00 8.57 -13.55
CA LYS A 109 -9.12 8.62 -15.01
C LYS A 109 -8.62 7.33 -15.66
N ILE A 110 -7.52 6.77 -15.15
CA ILE A 110 -6.99 5.49 -15.63
C ILE A 110 -8.02 4.39 -15.33
N ILE A 111 -8.48 4.27 -14.08
CA ILE A 111 -9.55 3.32 -13.72
C ILE A 111 -10.73 3.43 -14.67
N ASP A 112 -11.26 4.64 -14.91
CA ASP A 112 -12.40 4.85 -15.79
C ASP A 112 -12.13 4.45 -17.25
N ARG A 113 -10.96 4.83 -17.79
CA ARG A 113 -10.53 4.43 -19.13
C ARG A 113 -10.38 2.92 -19.27
N GLU A 114 -9.83 2.26 -18.25
CA GLU A 114 -9.55 0.82 -18.29
C GLU A 114 -10.81 -0.04 -18.10
N LYS A 115 -11.94 0.51 -17.64
CA LYS A 115 -13.23 -0.22 -17.47
C LYS A 115 -13.72 -0.92 -18.75
N ILE A 116 -13.28 -0.47 -19.92
CA ILE A 116 -13.67 -1.08 -21.22
C ILE A 116 -13.01 -2.46 -21.44
N TYR A 117 -11.95 -2.79 -20.71
CA TYR A 117 -11.29 -4.08 -20.80
C TYR A 117 -11.91 -5.09 -19.83
N SER A 118 -11.90 -6.36 -20.23
CA SER A 118 -12.59 -7.43 -19.52
C SER A 118 -11.73 -8.16 -18.48
N TRP A 119 -10.44 -7.85 -18.36
CA TRP A 119 -9.52 -8.62 -17.52
C TRP A 119 -8.55 -7.76 -16.72
N CYS A 120 -8.44 -8.07 -15.43
CA CYS A 120 -7.50 -7.47 -14.47
C CYS A 120 -7.49 -5.94 -14.39
N VAL A 121 -8.63 -5.29 -14.67
CA VAL A 121 -8.74 -3.82 -14.61
C VAL A 121 -8.51 -3.28 -13.20
N PRO A 122 -7.81 -2.14 -13.05
CA PRO A 122 -7.67 -1.48 -11.75
C PRO A 122 -9.06 -1.08 -11.23
N ILE A 123 -9.31 -1.33 -9.95
CA ILE A 123 -10.51 -0.89 -9.24
C ILE A 123 -10.10 -0.12 -8.00
N TYR A 124 -10.80 0.98 -7.75
CA TYR A 124 -10.67 1.71 -6.50
C TYR A 124 -11.14 0.82 -5.35
N PHE A 125 -10.28 0.66 -4.34
CA PHE A 125 -10.58 -0.13 -3.15
C PHE A 125 -10.99 0.78 -1.99
N ASP A 126 -10.13 1.73 -1.65
CA ASP A 126 -10.32 2.72 -0.59
C ASP A 126 -9.26 3.84 -0.73
N GLU A 127 -9.17 4.72 0.24
CA GLU A 127 -8.09 5.69 0.37
C GLU A 127 -7.74 5.98 1.83
N THR A 128 -6.58 6.59 2.03
CA THR A 128 -6.18 7.25 3.28
C THR A 128 -5.86 8.71 2.99
N LYS A 129 -5.41 9.44 4.01
CA LYS A 129 -4.90 10.81 3.83
C LYS A 129 -3.68 10.90 2.93
N LYS A 130 -2.91 9.81 2.84
CA LYS A 130 -1.64 9.78 2.10
C LYS A 130 -1.74 8.96 0.83
N TYR A 131 -2.68 8.02 0.76
CA TYR A 131 -2.74 7.09 -0.37
C TYR A 131 -4.11 6.94 -0.99
N ILE A 132 -4.13 6.70 -2.29
CA ILE A 132 -5.25 6.01 -2.93
C ILE A 132 -4.91 4.53 -3.03
N ILE A 133 -5.86 3.68 -2.68
CA ILE A 133 -5.68 2.24 -2.60
C ILE A 133 -6.45 1.60 -3.74
N VAL A 134 -5.74 0.83 -4.54
CA VAL A 134 -6.26 0.20 -5.75
C VAL A 134 -6.05 -1.30 -5.65
N THR A 135 -6.97 -2.08 -6.20
CA THR A 135 -6.78 -3.51 -6.44
C THR A 135 -7.23 -3.85 -7.86
N SER A 136 -7.40 -5.12 -8.17
CA SER A 136 -7.99 -5.57 -9.43
C SER A 136 -8.61 -6.96 -9.23
N PRO A 137 -9.65 -7.32 -9.99
CA PRO A 137 -10.31 -8.63 -9.90
C PRO A 137 -9.33 -9.81 -9.92
N CYS A 138 -8.22 -9.71 -10.66
CA CYS A 138 -7.21 -10.78 -10.73
C CYS A 138 -6.35 -10.93 -9.47
N TYR A 139 -6.36 -9.91 -8.60
CA TYR A 139 -5.66 -9.94 -7.33
C TYR A 139 -6.58 -10.18 -6.13
N ILE A 140 -7.87 -10.39 -6.38
CA ILE A 140 -8.84 -10.87 -5.38
C ILE A 140 -8.98 -12.37 -5.60
N ASN A 141 -8.56 -13.17 -4.63
CA ASN A 141 -8.61 -14.63 -4.65
C ASN A 141 -8.07 -15.26 -5.94
N ASN A 142 -7.03 -14.66 -6.55
CA ASN A 142 -6.48 -15.07 -7.83
C ASN A 142 -7.51 -15.09 -8.99
N GLY A 143 -8.52 -14.22 -8.94
CA GLY A 143 -9.60 -14.16 -9.92
C GLY A 143 -10.68 -15.24 -9.76
N ILE A 144 -10.81 -15.83 -8.56
CA ILE A 144 -11.81 -16.85 -8.23
C ILE A 144 -13.00 -16.18 -7.52
N PHE A 145 -14.20 -16.31 -8.07
CA PHE A 145 -15.43 -15.64 -7.61
C PHE A 145 -16.51 -16.64 -7.13
N THR A 146 -16.10 -17.69 -6.43
CA THR A 146 -17.04 -18.63 -5.79
C THR A 146 -17.62 -18.03 -4.51
N GLU A 147 -18.77 -18.52 -4.04
CA GLU A 147 -19.36 -18.07 -2.76
C GLU A 147 -18.39 -18.22 -1.58
N GLU A 148 -17.61 -19.31 -1.56
CA GLU A 148 -16.58 -19.54 -0.55
C GLU A 148 -15.44 -18.51 -0.64
N ALA A 149 -14.96 -18.21 -1.85
CA ALA A 149 -13.94 -17.20 -2.07
C ALA A 149 -14.42 -15.80 -1.62
N GLU A 150 -15.68 -15.47 -1.96
CA GLU A 150 -16.31 -14.20 -1.58
C GLU A 150 -16.50 -14.07 -0.06
N TYR A 151 -16.83 -15.16 0.62
CA TYR A 151 -16.93 -15.19 2.08
C TYR A 151 -15.58 -14.83 2.75
N PHE A 152 -14.48 -15.42 2.29
CA PHE A 152 -13.15 -15.08 2.82
C PHE A 152 -12.75 -13.65 2.49
N TYR A 153 -12.97 -13.22 1.25
CA TYR A 153 -12.65 -11.87 0.80
C TYR A 153 -13.42 -10.81 1.59
N SER A 154 -14.75 -10.93 1.69
CA SER A 154 -15.60 -9.95 2.38
C SER A 154 -15.23 -9.77 3.87
N THR A 155 -14.79 -10.83 4.53
CA THR A 155 -14.29 -10.75 5.92
C THR A 155 -13.05 -9.86 6.01
N LEU A 156 -12.05 -10.09 5.16
CA LEU A 156 -10.84 -9.27 5.11
C LEU A 156 -11.14 -7.85 4.63
N GLU A 157 -11.93 -7.70 3.56
CA GLU A 157 -12.31 -6.41 2.99
C GLU A 157 -12.95 -5.52 4.04
N LYS A 158 -13.91 -6.06 4.81
CA LYS A 158 -14.60 -5.32 5.87
C LYS A 158 -13.61 -4.80 6.92
N SER A 159 -12.73 -5.66 7.44
CA SER A 159 -11.75 -5.26 8.47
C SER A 159 -10.77 -4.20 7.95
N LEU A 160 -10.34 -4.32 6.69
CA LEU A 160 -9.48 -3.32 6.05
C LEU A 160 -10.19 -1.98 5.86
N LYS A 161 -11.43 -1.97 5.36
CA LYS A 161 -12.23 -0.74 5.22
C LYS A 161 -12.48 -0.07 6.56
N GLU A 162 -12.83 -0.84 7.60
CA GLU A 162 -12.98 -0.31 8.97
C GLU A 162 -11.67 0.28 9.52
N TYR A 163 -10.52 -0.28 9.15
CA TYR A 163 -9.22 0.27 9.50
C TYR A 163 -8.95 1.60 8.77
N PHE A 164 -9.12 1.65 7.45
CA PHE A 164 -8.88 2.88 6.68
C PHE A 164 -9.85 4.02 7.05
N ASP A 165 -11.11 3.70 7.37
CA ASP A 165 -12.10 4.65 7.87
C ASP A 165 -11.63 5.39 9.15
N LYS A 166 -10.89 4.71 10.04
CA LYS A 166 -10.35 5.34 11.26
C LYS A 166 -9.34 6.43 10.94
N TYR A 167 -8.48 6.23 9.94
CA TYR A 167 -7.49 7.22 9.51
C TYR A 167 -8.12 8.42 8.81
N TYR A 168 -9.27 8.22 8.17
CA TYR A 168 -10.09 9.32 7.67
C TYR A 168 -10.72 10.13 8.81
N ARG A 169 -11.29 9.47 9.82
CA ARG A 169 -12.07 10.12 10.89
C ARG A 169 -11.24 10.76 12.00
N TRP A 170 -10.09 10.20 12.39
CA TRP A 170 -9.36 10.64 13.60
C TRP A 170 -8.79 12.06 13.54
N ASN A 171 -8.56 12.61 12.35
CA ASN A 171 -8.02 13.96 12.17
C ASN A 171 -8.97 14.88 11.40
N GLY A 172 -10.24 14.51 11.25
CA GLY A 172 -11.31 15.47 11.03
C GLY A 172 -11.66 16.02 12.40
N THR A 173 -11.09 17.18 12.74
CA THR A 173 -11.60 17.98 13.86
C THR A 173 -13.12 18.00 13.71
N TYR A 174 -13.84 17.47 14.71
CA TYR A 174 -15.24 17.83 14.88
C TYR A 174 -15.23 19.34 15.03
N VAL A 175 -15.53 20.07 13.95
CA VAL A 175 -16.20 21.35 14.09
C VAL A 175 -17.62 20.98 14.48
N SER A 176 -17.83 20.63 15.76
CA SER A 176 -19.11 20.81 16.41
C SER A 176 -19.34 22.32 16.49
N GLY A 177 -19.72 22.89 15.35
CA GLY A 177 -20.18 24.26 15.23
C GLY A 177 -21.49 24.38 15.99
N ALA A 178 -21.37 24.94 17.19
CA ALA A 178 -22.29 25.87 17.83
C ALA A 178 -23.78 25.50 17.83
N SER A 179 -24.26 25.23 19.04
CA SER A 179 -25.56 25.67 19.51
C SER A 179 -25.95 27.05 18.94
N SER A 180 -27.05 27.12 18.18
CA SER A 180 -27.87 28.32 18.16
C SER A 180 -29.13 28.05 18.97
N GLN A 181 -29.08 28.43 20.24
CA GLN A 181 -30.26 28.99 20.87
C GLN A 181 -30.71 30.19 20.04
N THR A 182 -31.96 30.18 19.60
CA THR A 182 -32.70 31.40 19.29
C THR A 182 -34.12 31.18 19.76
N ASN A 183 -34.41 31.84 20.89
CA ASN A 183 -35.67 32.32 21.47
C ASN A 183 -36.93 31.47 21.38
#